data_AF-A0A2V5ZGJ8-F1
#
_entry.id   AF-A0A2V5ZGJ8-F1
#
_cell.length_a   1.000
_cell.length_b   1.000
_cell.length_c   1.000
_cell.angle_alpha   90.00
_cell.angle_beta   90.00
_cell.angle_gamma   90.00
#
_symmetry.space_group_name_H-M   'P 1'
#
loop_
_entity.id
_entity.type
_entity.pdbx_description
1 polymer ?
#
loop_
_entity_poly.entity_id
_entity_poly.type
_entity_poly.pdbx_seq_one_letter_code
_entity_poly.pdbx_strand_id
1 'polypeptide(L)'
;ERAFTLIELLVVIAIIAILVGLLFPAFKAVQNQARQTQAKNDLTQIVNAVNAFYTEYGKYPIDPSWGCAGPDVCFSWNVPGAPQCGYNDKVLNELRACDTTTDPSSCSANATVNTRKIVYISPPTVKNPSNPKSGVAIATVGPPPVGDAYKGRFYDPWGSPYNLMIDANYDNNVPNPYIALGGTGAGPNPVQQGVIAWSNGLDQLVGGNPENTYTNSDDVISWQ
;
A
#
# COMPACT_ATOMS: atom_id res chain seq x y z
N GLU A 1 -5.27 -59.08 19.39
CA GLU A 1 -5.06 -57.72 18.87
C GLU A 1 -4.30 -57.84 17.56
N ARG A 2 -4.75 -57.21 16.47
CA ARG A 2 -4.05 -57.29 15.17
C ARG A 2 -2.89 -56.30 15.20
N ALA A 3 -1.66 -56.80 15.11
CA ALA A 3 -0.47 -55.96 15.01
C ALA A 3 -0.43 -55.27 13.64
N PHE A 4 -0.25 -53.95 13.66
CA PHE A 4 -0.11 -53.13 12.46
C PHE A 4 1.19 -53.50 11.74
N THR A 5 1.15 -53.69 10.42
CA THR A 5 2.35 -54.05 9.65
C THR A 5 3.13 -52.79 9.27
N LEU A 6 4.46 -52.89 9.20
CA LEU A 6 5.32 -51.79 8.75
C LEU A 6 4.98 -51.34 7.32
N ILE A 7 4.49 -52.25 6.48
CA ILE A 7 4.10 -51.96 5.09
C ILE A 7 2.86 -51.08 5.06
N GLU A 8 1.85 -51.35 5.89
CA GLU A 8 0.65 -50.51 5.99
C GLU A 8 1.01 -49.08 6.41
N LEU A 9 1.91 -48.92 7.39
CA LEU A 9 2.39 -47.60 7.80
C LEU A 9 3.16 -46.89 6.65
N LEU A 10 4.00 -47.63 5.92
CA LEU A 10 4.80 -47.11 4.82
C LEU A 10 3.95 -46.59 3.66
N VAL A 11 2.89 -47.33 3.28
CA VAL A 11 1.97 -46.90 2.22
C VAL A 11 1.23 -45.63 2.63
N VAL A 12 0.82 -45.50 3.90
CA VAL A 12 0.12 -44.31 4.39
C VAL A 12 1.02 -43.07 4.32
N ILE A 13 2.25 -43.14 4.79
CA ILE A 13 3.17 -42.00 4.71
C ILE A 13 3.52 -41.65 3.25
N ALA A 14 3.61 -42.64 2.37
CA ALA A 14 3.85 -42.42 0.95
C ALA A 14 2.69 -41.67 0.28
N ILE A 15 1.44 -42.03 0.59
CA ILE A 15 0.25 -41.33 0.10
C ILE A 15 0.21 -39.89 0.64
N ILE A 16 0.48 -39.67 1.94
CA ILE A 16 0.53 -38.32 2.53
C ILE A 16 1.60 -37.46 1.86
N ALA A 17 2.80 -38.00 1.61
CA ALA A 17 3.88 -37.29 0.94
C ALA A 17 3.51 -36.85 -0.48
N ILE A 18 2.83 -37.71 -1.25
CA ILE A 18 2.34 -37.37 -2.59
C ILE A 18 1.30 -36.25 -2.50
N LEU A 19 0.32 -36.36 -1.60
CA LEU A 19 -0.73 -35.35 -1.44
C LEU A 19 -0.14 -33.99 -1.05
N VAL A 20 0.77 -33.94 -0.07
CA VAL A 20 1.44 -32.69 0.35
C VAL A 20 2.29 -32.11 -0.77
N GLY A 21 3.02 -32.96 -1.52
CA GLY A 21 3.84 -32.54 -2.64
C GLY A 21 3.06 -31.83 -3.74
N LEU A 22 1.83 -32.28 -4.03
CA LEU A 22 0.94 -31.65 -5.01
C LEU A 22 0.32 -30.35 -4.50
N LEU A 23 0.10 -30.22 -3.19
CA LEU A 23 -0.56 -29.04 -2.59
C LEU A 23 0.37 -27.84 -2.39
N PHE A 24 1.68 -28.07 -2.17
CA PHE A 24 2.62 -27.01 -1.85
C PHE A 24 2.75 -25.88 -2.90
N PRO A 25 2.89 -26.15 -4.23
CA PRO A 25 3.01 -25.08 -5.21
C PRO A 25 1.72 -24.25 -5.36
N ALA A 26 0.55 -24.90 -5.29
CA ALA A 26 -0.74 -24.23 -5.37
C ALA A 26 -0.97 -23.26 -4.20
N PHE A 27 -0.48 -23.60 -3.00
CA PHE A 27 -0.64 -22.78 -1.81
C PHE A 27 0.04 -21.40 -1.92
N LYS A 28 1.21 -21.32 -2.59
CA LYS A 28 1.93 -20.05 -2.76
C LYS A 28 1.20 -19.07 -3.69
N ALA A 29 0.60 -19.56 -4.76
CA ALA A 29 -0.21 -18.75 -5.67
C ALA A 29 -1.43 -18.17 -4.94
N VAL A 30 -2.15 -18.99 -4.16
CA VAL A 30 -3.31 -18.56 -3.36
C VAL A 30 -2.93 -17.50 -2.34
N GLN A 31 -1.79 -17.65 -1.65
CA GLN A 31 -1.29 -16.64 -0.72
C GLN A 31 -0.97 -15.30 -1.41
N ASN A 32 -0.45 -15.32 -2.64
CA ASN A 32 -0.18 -14.07 -3.36
C ASN A 32 -1.48 -13.39 -3.81
N GLN A 33 -2.45 -14.18 -4.29
CA GLN A 33 -3.77 -13.67 -4.68
C GLN A 33 -4.53 -13.06 -3.48
N ALA A 34 -4.43 -13.68 -2.30
CA ALA A 34 -5.01 -13.13 -1.07
C ALA A 34 -4.36 -11.78 -0.71
N ARG A 35 -3.05 -11.66 -0.87
CA ARG A 35 -2.32 -10.40 -0.67
C ARG A 35 -2.73 -9.31 -1.67
N GLN A 36 -2.85 -9.64 -2.96
CA GLN A 36 -3.37 -8.69 -3.96
C GLN A 36 -4.80 -8.23 -3.65
N THR A 37 -5.66 -9.16 -3.21
CA THR A 37 -7.04 -8.84 -2.81
C THR A 37 -7.06 -7.89 -1.60
N GLN A 38 -6.22 -8.15 -0.60
CA GLN A 38 -6.06 -7.25 0.54
C GLN A 38 -5.56 -5.88 0.10
N ALA A 39 -4.52 -5.81 -0.74
CA ALA A 39 -3.98 -4.56 -1.24
C ALA A 39 -5.03 -3.75 -2.01
N LYS A 40 -5.84 -4.39 -2.84
CA LYS A 40 -6.94 -3.73 -3.56
C LYS A 40 -7.98 -3.13 -2.61
N ASN A 41 -8.33 -3.86 -1.54
CA ASN A 41 -9.25 -3.36 -0.53
C ASN A 41 -8.67 -2.17 0.26
N ASP A 42 -7.38 -2.22 0.60
CA ASP A 42 -6.69 -1.13 1.28
C ASP A 42 -6.61 0.13 0.40
N LEU A 43 -6.25 -0.02 -0.88
CA LEU A 43 -6.25 1.09 -1.85
C LEU A 43 -7.63 1.73 -2.00
N THR A 44 -8.67 0.90 -2.07
CA THR A 44 -10.06 1.37 -2.14
C THR A 44 -10.43 2.16 -0.88
N GLN A 45 -10.01 1.70 0.31
CA GLN A 45 -10.23 2.43 1.56
C GLN A 45 -9.47 3.77 1.60
N ILE A 46 -8.23 3.81 1.11
CA ILE A 46 -7.45 5.05 1.03
C ILE A 46 -8.14 6.07 0.12
N VAL A 47 -8.51 5.68 -1.10
CA VAL A 47 -9.19 6.54 -2.07
C VAL A 47 -10.52 7.05 -1.51
N ASN A 48 -11.33 6.17 -0.92
CA ASN A 48 -12.59 6.56 -0.30
C ASN A 48 -12.40 7.52 0.89
N ALA A 49 -11.36 7.31 1.70
CA ALA A 49 -11.06 8.18 2.83
C ALA A 49 -10.67 9.60 2.36
N VAL A 50 -9.86 9.71 1.29
CA VAL A 50 -9.50 11.00 0.70
C VAL A 50 -10.73 11.70 0.10
N ASN A 51 -11.57 10.98 -0.63
CA ASN A 51 -12.79 11.53 -1.21
C ASN A 51 -13.81 11.96 -0.13
N ALA A 52 -13.94 11.20 0.95
CA ALA A 52 -14.78 11.55 2.09
C ALA A 52 -14.25 12.80 2.80
N PHE A 53 -12.92 12.92 2.96
CA PHE A 53 -12.30 14.14 3.48
C PHE A 53 -12.60 15.35 2.59
N TYR A 54 -12.45 15.20 1.27
CA TYR A 54 -12.77 16.28 0.31
C TYR A 54 -14.25 16.68 0.38
N THR A 55 -15.15 15.72 0.53
CA THR A 55 -16.60 15.98 0.68
C THR A 55 -16.90 16.79 1.95
N GLU A 56 -16.22 16.49 3.06
CA GLU A 56 -16.44 17.15 4.35
C GLU A 56 -15.80 18.54 4.43
N TYR A 57 -14.58 18.70 3.89
CA TYR A 57 -13.78 19.91 4.04
C TYR A 57 -13.72 20.80 2.80
N GLY A 58 -14.19 20.33 1.63
CA GLY A 58 -14.11 21.04 0.34
C GLY A 58 -12.69 21.19 -0.20
N LYS A 59 -11.71 20.46 0.36
CA LYS A 59 -10.30 20.48 -0.01
C LYS A 59 -9.66 19.14 0.30
N TYR A 60 -8.59 18.79 -0.39
CA TYR A 60 -7.86 17.56 -0.13
C TYR A 60 -7.07 17.60 1.19
N PRO A 61 -6.74 16.44 1.78
CA PRO A 61 -5.95 16.32 3.02
C PRO A 61 -4.46 16.62 2.79
N ILE A 62 -4.18 17.83 2.31
CA ILE A 62 -2.83 18.35 2.04
C ILE A 62 -2.64 19.59 2.90
N ASP A 63 -1.60 19.57 3.75
CA ASP A 63 -1.18 20.75 4.50
C ASP A 63 -0.13 21.54 3.69
N PRO A 64 -0.37 22.84 3.40
CA PRO A 64 0.64 23.71 2.81
C PRO A 64 1.96 23.76 3.58
N SER A 65 1.96 23.49 4.88
CA SER A 65 3.16 23.49 5.73
C SER A 65 4.16 22.38 5.39
N TRP A 66 3.74 21.35 4.65
CA TRP A 66 4.59 20.22 4.27
C TRP A 66 5.65 20.57 3.22
N GLY A 67 5.58 21.77 2.61
CA GLY A 67 6.58 22.28 1.68
C GLY A 67 6.59 21.59 0.31
N CYS A 68 5.59 20.75 0.02
CA CYS A 68 5.38 20.14 -1.28
C CYS A 68 4.37 20.98 -2.07
N ALA A 69 4.87 21.73 -3.04
CA ALA A 69 4.07 22.56 -3.93
C ALA A 69 4.12 21.99 -5.35
N GLY A 70 2.96 21.92 -5.99
CA GLY A 70 2.80 21.25 -7.28
C GLY A 70 1.36 21.33 -7.79
N PRO A 71 1.13 21.15 -9.11
CA PRO A 71 -0.22 20.96 -9.63
C PRO A 71 -0.86 19.69 -9.04
N ASP A 72 -0.06 18.64 -8.92
CA ASP A 72 -0.40 17.40 -8.25
C ASP A 72 0.65 17.08 -7.19
N VAL A 73 0.21 16.40 -6.13
CA VAL A 73 1.04 16.09 -4.99
C VAL A 73 1.21 14.59 -4.86
N CYS A 74 2.46 14.13 -4.93
CA CYS A 74 2.82 12.73 -4.90
C CYS A 74 3.40 12.32 -3.53
N PHE A 75 2.90 11.22 -2.99
CA PHE A 75 3.35 10.61 -1.73
C PHE A 75 3.93 9.22 -2.02
N SER A 76 4.93 9.21 -2.90
CA SER A 76 5.72 8.05 -3.28
C SER A 76 7.19 8.46 -3.27
N TRP A 77 8.06 7.51 -2.95
CA TRP A 77 9.50 7.73 -3.10
C TRP A 77 9.86 7.74 -4.59
N ASN A 78 10.48 8.82 -5.07
CA ASN A 78 11.13 8.87 -6.39
C ASN A 78 10.21 8.60 -7.61
N VAL A 79 9.09 9.31 -7.75
CA VAL A 79 8.40 9.43 -9.04
C VAL A 79 9.04 10.59 -9.83
N PRO A 80 9.71 10.35 -10.98
CA PRO A 80 10.32 11.40 -11.78
C PRO A 80 9.27 12.41 -12.27
N GLY A 81 9.58 13.70 -12.18
CA GLY A 81 8.71 14.76 -12.69
C GLY A 81 7.46 15.06 -11.86
N ALA A 82 7.19 14.35 -10.76
CA ALA A 82 6.10 14.64 -9.85
C ALA A 82 6.60 15.37 -8.58
N PRO A 83 5.89 16.41 -8.09
CA PRO A 83 6.17 17.05 -6.80
C PRO A 83 6.02 16.08 -5.63
N GLN A 84 7.10 15.80 -4.89
CA GLN A 84 7.12 14.78 -3.84
C GLN A 84 6.87 15.37 -2.43
N CYS A 85 5.90 14.83 -1.71
CA CYS A 85 5.65 15.10 -0.28
C CYS A 85 6.34 14.11 0.67
N GLY A 86 7.13 13.16 0.15
CA GLY A 86 7.67 12.03 0.91
C GLY A 86 6.79 10.80 0.77
N TYR A 87 6.55 10.08 1.86
CA TYR A 87 5.70 8.90 1.90
C TYR A 87 4.28 9.25 2.34
N ASN A 88 3.42 8.24 2.41
CA ASN A 88 2.01 8.37 2.73
C ASN A 88 1.70 8.76 4.19
N ASP A 89 2.68 8.82 5.10
CA ASP A 89 2.44 9.05 6.53
C ASP A 89 1.76 10.39 6.82
N LYS A 90 2.16 11.47 6.13
CA LYS A 90 1.58 12.80 6.31
C LYS A 90 0.07 12.81 6.05
N VAL A 91 -0.35 12.32 4.89
CA VAL A 91 -1.77 12.26 4.52
C VAL A 91 -2.52 11.22 5.34
N LEU A 92 -1.91 10.08 5.67
CA LEU A 92 -2.56 9.06 6.49
C LEU A 92 -2.75 9.54 7.94
N ASN A 93 -1.84 10.35 8.48
CA ASN A 93 -2.05 11.00 9.77
C ASN A 93 -3.25 11.95 9.74
N GLU A 94 -3.43 12.73 8.68
CA GLU A 94 -4.64 13.56 8.50
C GLU A 94 -5.91 12.71 8.48
N LEU A 95 -5.94 11.68 7.64
CA LEU A 95 -7.11 10.82 7.45
C LEU A 95 -7.46 9.99 8.69
N ARG A 96 -6.46 9.64 9.50
CA ARG A 96 -6.63 8.89 10.76
C ARG A 96 -6.93 9.79 11.96
N ALA A 97 -6.99 11.11 11.76
CA ALA A 97 -7.09 12.11 12.83
C ALA A 97 -6.00 11.94 13.90
N CYS A 98 -4.75 11.75 13.46
CA CYS A 98 -3.63 11.45 14.35
C CYS A 98 -3.40 12.54 15.40
N ASP A 99 -3.13 12.11 16.62
CA ASP A 99 -2.80 12.95 17.75
C ASP A 99 -1.68 12.27 18.56
N THR A 100 -0.48 12.86 18.52
CA THR A 100 0.73 12.33 19.16
C THR A 100 0.65 12.37 20.68
N THR A 101 -0.29 13.11 21.26
CA THR A 101 -0.51 13.11 22.72
C THR A 101 -1.28 11.87 23.18
N THR A 102 -2.21 11.39 22.35
CA THR A 102 -3.06 10.22 22.68
C THR A 102 -2.58 8.93 22.04
N ASP A 103 -1.95 9.01 20.86
CA ASP A 103 -1.34 7.88 20.17
C ASP A 103 0.09 8.20 19.70
N PRO A 104 1.02 8.34 20.65
CA PRO A 104 2.44 8.52 20.35
C PRO A 104 3.08 7.27 19.74
N SER A 105 2.37 6.16 19.57
CA SER A 105 2.94 4.95 18.98
C SER A 105 2.73 4.88 17.48
N SER A 106 1.56 5.27 16.98
CA SER A 106 1.23 5.15 15.55
C SER A 106 1.29 6.48 14.78
N CYS A 107 1.33 7.63 15.46
CA CYS A 107 1.30 8.96 14.83
C CYS A 107 2.68 9.61 14.73
N SER A 108 3.19 9.88 13.53
CA SER A 108 4.45 10.64 13.36
C SER A 108 4.28 12.14 13.60
N ALA A 109 3.11 12.69 13.32
CA ALA A 109 2.74 14.08 13.59
C ALA A 109 1.24 14.19 13.89
N ASN A 110 0.82 15.32 14.44
CA ASN A 110 -0.59 15.64 14.62
C ASN A 110 -1.24 15.96 13.28
N ALA A 111 -2.50 15.58 13.10
CA ALA A 111 -3.33 16.08 12.02
C ALA A 111 -3.57 17.59 12.22
N THR A 112 -3.24 18.39 11.23
CA THR A 112 -3.34 19.86 11.25
C THR A 112 -4.51 20.36 10.41
N VAL A 113 -4.83 19.66 9.31
CA VAL A 113 -5.90 20.05 8.38
C VAL A 113 -7.24 19.48 8.82
N ASN A 114 -7.24 18.28 9.42
CA ASN A 114 -8.42 17.62 9.98
C ASN A 114 -8.84 18.21 11.35
N THR A 115 -9.28 19.47 11.35
CA THR A 115 -9.61 20.19 12.60
C THR A 115 -10.78 19.59 13.40
N ARG A 116 -11.69 18.84 12.74
CA ARG A 116 -12.81 18.14 13.40
C ARG A 116 -12.41 16.79 14.00
N LYS A 117 -11.15 16.34 13.82
CA LYS A 117 -10.64 15.04 14.27
C LYS A 117 -11.52 13.85 13.81
N ILE A 118 -12.04 13.91 12.58
CA ILE A 118 -12.87 12.84 12.00
C ILE A 118 -11.95 11.71 11.51
N VAL A 119 -12.22 10.48 11.93
CA VAL A 119 -11.46 9.31 11.47
C VAL A 119 -12.07 8.80 10.16
N TYR A 120 -11.36 8.99 9.04
CA TYR A 120 -11.77 8.55 7.71
C TYR A 120 -11.29 7.13 7.38
N ILE A 121 -10.18 6.71 7.98
CA ILE A 121 -9.62 5.37 7.82
C ILE A 121 -9.03 4.90 9.15
N SER A 122 -9.16 3.61 9.45
CA SER A 122 -8.58 2.99 10.66
C SER A 122 -7.95 1.64 10.32
N PRO A 123 -6.82 1.64 9.59
CA PRO A 123 -6.11 0.41 9.27
C PRO A 123 -5.51 -0.21 10.54
N PRO A 124 -5.34 -1.54 10.58
CA PRO A 124 -4.66 -2.20 11.69
C PRO A 124 -3.21 -1.75 11.79
N THR A 125 -2.63 -1.89 12.98
CA THR A 125 -1.20 -1.67 13.18
C THR A 125 -0.38 -2.86 12.68
N VAL A 126 0.85 -2.61 12.26
CA VAL A 126 1.75 -3.69 11.84
C VAL A 126 2.02 -4.65 12.99
N LYS A 127 2.00 -5.96 12.69
CA LYS A 127 2.29 -7.00 13.70
C LYS A 127 3.77 -7.07 14.08
N ASN A 128 4.66 -6.86 13.10
CA ASN A 128 6.10 -6.86 13.29
C ASN A 128 6.65 -5.50 12.86
N PRO A 129 7.02 -4.63 13.82
CA PRO A 129 7.53 -3.31 13.47
C PRO A 129 8.86 -3.35 12.71
N SER A 130 9.69 -4.38 12.91
CA SER A 130 10.99 -4.56 12.25
C SER A 130 10.89 -5.00 10.78
N ASN A 131 9.72 -5.47 10.37
CA ASN A 131 9.40 -5.87 9.01
C ASN A 131 7.92 -5.55 8.75
N PRO A 132 7.58 -4.26 8.60
CA PRO A 132 6.22 -3.79 8.56
C PRO A 132 5.51 -4.33 7.31
N LYS A 133 4.36 -5.00 7.52
CA LYS A 133 3.49 -5.52 6.47
C LYS A 133 2.04 -5.36 6.90
N SER A 134 1.16 -5.06 5.95
CA SER A 134 -0.29 -5.03 6.14
C SER A 134 -0.73 -4.20 7.35
N GLY A 135 -0.40 -2.91 7.36
CA GLY A 135 -0.81 -2.04 8.46
C GLY A 135 0.00 -0.78 8.61
N VAL A 136 -0.40 0.05 9.57
CA VAL A 136 0.32 1.27 9.92
C VAL A 136 1.48 0.98 10.84
N ALA A 137 2.65 1.50 10.50
CA ALA A 137 3.86 1.33 11.29
C ALA A 137 3.79 2.10 12.61
N ILE A 138 4.13 1.39 13.70
CA ILE A 138 4.07 1.86 15.09
C ILE A 138 5.44 2.05 15.75
N ALA A 139 6.54 1.71 15.06
CA ALA A 139 7.89 1.85 15.61
C ALA A 139 8.97 2.10 14.56
N THR A 140 10.11 2.52 15.09
CA THR A 140 11.35 3.05 14.52
C THR A 140 12.28 2.05 13.82
N VAL A 141 11.78 0.91 13.33
CA VAL A 141 12.67 -0.21 12.96
C VAL A 141 12.41 -0.71 11.54
N GLY A 142 13.16 -0.19 10.58
CA GLY A 142 13.52 -0.88 9.34
C GLY A 142 15.04 -1.11 9.29
N PRO A 143 15.59 -1.96 8.41
CA PRO A 143 17.04 -2.02 8.23
C PRO A 143 17.59 -0.62 7.89
N PRO A 144 18.82 -0.28 8.33
CA PRO A 144 19.38 1.06 8.20
C PRO A 144 19.33 1.60 6.76
N PRO A 145 19.17 2.92 6.56
CA PRO A 145 19.44 3.97 7.54
C PRO A 145 18.28 4.97 7.69
N VAL A 146 17.42 4.90 8.71
CA VAL A 146 16.73 6.10 9.28
C VAL A 146 15.83 5.72 10.47
N GLY A 147 15.78 6.60 11.49
CA GLY A 147 15.04 6.47 12.76
C GLY A 147 13.50 6.58 12.63
N ASP A 148 12.84 7.56 13.30
CA ASP A 148 11.36 7.73 13.37
C ASP A 148 10.65 7.90 12.01
N ALA A 149 11.40 7.78 10.92
CA ALA A 149 11.00 7.97 9.55
C ALA A 149 9.81 7.11 9.12
N TYR A 150 9.58 5.94 9.72
CA TYR A 150 8.57 4.97 9.25
C TYR A 150 7.20 5.08 9.94
N LYS A 151 7.12 5.79 11.07
CA LYS A 151 5.90 5.87 11.87
C LYS A 151 4.76 6.53 11.08
N GLY A 152 3.54 6.01 11.22
CA GLY A 152 2.37 6.53 10.50
C GLY A 152 2.25 6.10 9.04
N ARG A 153 3.30 5.50 8.45
CA ARG A 153 3.23 4.96 7.08
C ARG A 153 2.33 3.73 7.04
N PHE A 154 1.51 3.63 6.01
CA PHE A 154 0.65 2.48 5.77
C PHE A 154 1.30 1.54 4.74
N TYR A 155 1.58 0.31 5.16
CA TYR A 155 2.25 -0.72 4.38
C TYR A 155 1.29 -1.72 3.76
N ASP A 156 1.62 -2.11 2.53
CA ASP A 156 0.99 -3.19 1.80
C ASP A 156 1.39 -4.58 2.36
N PRO A 157 0.80 -5.68 1.84
CA PRO A 157 1.11 -7.01 2.33
C PRO A 157 2.51 -7.54 2.01
N TRP A 158 3.26 -6.85 1.16
CA TRP A 158 4.62 -7.24 0.77
C TRP A 158 5.69 -6.52 1.58
N GLY A 159 5.35 -5.35 2.12
CA GLY A 159 6.17 -4.55 3.02
C GLY A 159 6.65 -3.24 2.42
N SER A 160 6.03 -2.80 1.33
CA SER A 160 6.22 -1.46 0.76
C SER A 160 5.10 -0.53 1.23
N PRO A 161 5.37 0.77 1.45
CA PRO A 161 4.31 1.72 1.72
C PRO A 161 3.42 1.90 0.48
N TYR A 162 2.11 2.05 0.68
CA TYR A 162 1.22 2.43 -0.41
C TYR A 162 1.60 3.81 -0.97
N ASN A 163 1.60 3.90 -2.29
CA ASN A 163 1.87 5.14 -2.99
C ASN A 163 0.54 5.82 -3.33
N LEU A 164 0.54 7.14 -3.37
CA LEU A 164 -0.65 7.91 -3.73
C LEU A 164 -0.28 9.26 -4.35
N MET A 165 -1.17 9.76 -5.19
CA MET A 165 -1.08 11.07 -5.81
C MET A 165 -2.45 11.75 -5.74
N ILE A 166 -2.46 13.03 -5.39
CA ILE A 166 -3.66 13.81 -5.17
C ILE A 166 -3.61 15.03 -6.09
N ASP A 167 -4.74 15.30 -6.74
CA ASP A 167 -4.99 16.49 -7.53
C ASP A 167 -4.99 17.72 -6.62
N ALA A 168 -3.91 18.51 -6.62
CA ALA A 168 -3.80 19.68 -5.75
C ALA A 168 -4.28 20.98 -6.41
N ASN A 169 -4.44 20.98 -7.73
CA ASN A 169 -4.90 22.13 -8.51
C ASN A 169 -6.40 22.06 -8.87
N TYR A 170 -7.06 20.96 -8.53
CA TYR A 170 -8.49 20.69 -8.72
C TYR A 170 -8.93 20.67 -10.20
N ASP A 171 -8.04 20.24 -11.09
CA ASP A 171 -8.36 20.13 -12.52
C ASP A 171 -8.95 18.76 -12.92
N ASN A 172 -9.09 17.84 -11.96
CA ASN A 172 -9.53 16.45 -12.13
C ASN A 172 -8.62 15.60 -13.03
N ASN A 173 -7.36 15.98 -13.25
CA ASN A 173 -6.41 15.25 -14.08
C ASN A 173 -5.13 14.94 -13.30
N VAL A 174 -5.04 13.72 -12.76
CA VAL A 174 -3.82 13.28 -12.09
C VAL A 174 -2.91 12.56 -13.10
N PRO A 175 -1.64 12.96 -13.24
CA PRO A 175 -0.67 12.29 -14.10
C PRO A 175 -0.51 10.81 -13.72
N ASN A 176 -0.48 9.94 -14.74
CA ASN A 176 -0.24 8.53 -14.49
C ASN A 176 1.25 8.30 -14.15
N PRO A 177 1.59 7.88 -12.92
CA PRO A 177 2.98 7.77 -12.48
C PRO A 177 3.76 6.69 -13.27
N TYR A 178 3.08 5.71 -13.85
CA TYR A 178 3.72 4.62 -14.60
C TYR A 178 4.43 5.13 -15.85
N ILE A 179 3.93 6.17 -16.51
CA ILE A 179 4.54 6.75 -17.72
C ILE A 179 5.92 7.33 -17.39
N ALA A 180 6.03 8.04 -16.26
CA ALA A 180 7.29 8.63 -15.82
C ALA A 180 8.30 7.59 -15.30
N LEU A 181 7.80 6.43 -14.85
CA LEU A 181 8.58 5.34 -14.29
C LEU A 181 9.00 4.28 -15.33
N GLY A 182 8.70 4.51 -16.62
CA GLY A 182 9.02 3.58 -17.71
C GLY A 182 8.09 2.36 -17.81
N GLY A 183 6.99 2.36 -17.04
CA GLY A 183 5.91 1.39 -17.15
C GLY A 183 4.96 1.72 -18.31
N THR A 184 4.32 0.68 -18.86
CA THR A 184 3.29 0.80 -19.90
C THR A 184 2.10 -0.09 -19.54
N GLY A 185 0.88 0.29 -19.94
CA GLY A 185 -0.32 -0.53 -19.73
C GLY A 185 -1.11 -0.26 -18.43
N ALA A 186 -0.74 0.76 -17.64
CA ALA A 186 -1.44 1.12 -16.40
C ALA A 186 -2.61 2.12 -16.61
N GLY A 187 -3.37 1.96 -17.70
CA GLY A 187 -4.51 2.83 -18.02
C GLY A 187 -4.15 4.15 -18.71
N PRO A 188 -5.10 5.11 -18.79
CA PRO A 188 -4.92 6.37 -19.50
C PRO A 188 -3.92 7.30 -18.80
N ASN A 189 -3.48 8.32 -19.54
CA ASN A 189 -2.72 9.45 -19.00
C ASN A 189 -3.24 10.75 -19.65
N PRO A 190 -3.76 11.73 -18.87
CA PRO A 190 -3.92 11.71 -17.41
C PRO A 190 -5.06 10.76 -16.95
N VAL A 191 -5.07 10.45 -15.66
CA VAL A 191 -6.14 9.72 -14.98
C VAL A 191 -7.18 10.73 -14.50
N GLN A 192 -8.44 10.57 -14.91
CA GLN A 192 -9.53 11.48 -14.56
C GLN A 192 -10.12 11.19 -13.18
N GLN A 193 -9.31 11.32 -12.13
CA GLN A 193 -9.69 11.09 -10.73
C GLN A 193 -8.98 12.09 -9.85
N GLY A 194 -9.62 12.54 -8.77
CA GLY A 194 -9.03 13.49 -7.82
C GLY A 194 -7.93 12.90 -6.92
N VAL A 195 -7.89 11.58 -6.80
CA VAL A 195 -6.87 10.84 -6.05
C VAL A 195 -6.66 9.50 -6.71
N ILE A 196 -5.39 9.11 -6.79
CA ILE A 196 -4.99 7.76 -7.20
C ILE A 196 -4.05 7.18 -6.16
N ALA A 197 -4.11 5.87 -5.97
CA ALA A 197 -3.24 5.11 -5.08
C ALA A 197 -2.82 3.77 -5.72
N TRP A 198 -1.60 3.32 -5.43
CA TRP A 198 -1.05 2.06 -5.96
C TRP A 198 -0.06 1.38 -5.02
N SER A 199 0.22 0.11 -5.30
CA SER A 199 1.30 -0.70 -4.73
C SER A 199 2.05 -1.41 -5.87
N ASN A 200 3.38 -1.48 -5.77
CA ASN A 200 4.26 -2.13 -6.75
C ASN A 200 4.39 -3.66 -6.50
N GLY A 201 3.45 -4.27 -5.78
CA GLY A 201 3.42 -5.71 -5.59
C GLY A 201 4.58 -6.31 -4.76
N LEU A 202 4.83 -7.59 -5.01
CA LEU A 202 5.88 -8.43 -4.42
C LEU A 202 7.27 -8.07 -4.96
N ASP A 203 7.39 -7.78 -6.25
CA ASP A 203 8.68 -7.52 -6.90
C ASP A 203 9.18 -6.08 -6.66
N GLN A 204 8.28 -5.18 -6.23
CA GLN A 204 8.54 -3.77 -5.94
C GLN A 204 8.96 -2.95 -7.17
N LEU A 205 8.88 -3.54 -8.36
CA LEU A 205 9.19 -2.91 -9.62
C LEU A 205 7.90 -2.40 -10.25
N VAL A 206 8.04 -1.43 -11.16
CA VAL A 206 6.87 -0.91 -11.86
C VAL A 206 6.51 -1.86 -12.99
N GLY A 207 5.24 -2.22 -13.03
CA GLY A 207 4.62 -2.99 -14.09
C GLY A 207 4.76 -2.32 -15.45
N GLY A 208 5.07 -3.14 -16.45
CA GLY A 208 5.24 -2.71 -17.83
C GLY A 208 4.62 -3.69 -18.80
N ASN A 209 4.33 -3.20 -19.99
CA ASN A 209 3.98 -4.00 -21.15
C ASN A 209 4.77 -3.51 -22.39
N PRO A 210 6.12 -3.52 -22.36
CA PRO A 210 6.90 -3.22 -23.55
C PRO A 210 6.58 -4.27 -24.63
N GLU A 211 6.26 -3.81 -25.84
CA GLU A 211 6.08 -4.68 -27.01
C GLU A 211 5.04 -5.83 -26.82
N ASN A 212 3.95 -5.58 -26.08
CA ASN A 212 2.90 -6.58 -25.76
C ASN A 212 3.35 -7.75 -24.86
N THR A 213 4.47 -7.61 -24.15
CA THR A 213 4.90 -8.57 -23.12
C THR A 213 4.78 -7.96 -21.72
N TYR A 214 3.91 -8.52 -20.89
CA TYR A 214 3.78 -8.08 -19.49
C TYR A 214 5.03 -8.42 -18.67
N THR A 215 5.58 -7.41 -18.02
CA THR A 215 6.70 -7.50 -17.07
C THR A 215 6.26 -6.91 -15.73
N ASN A 216 6.67 -7.51 -14.61
CA ASN A 216 6.37 -7.01 -13.26
C ASN A 216 4.86 -6.80 -13.02
N SER A 217 4.04 -7.79 -13.40
CA SER A 217 2.57 -7.68 -13.46
C SER A 217 1.86 -8.00 -12.14
N ASP A 218 2.49 -7.75 -10.99
CA ASP A 218 1.94 -8.00 -9.66
C ASP A 218 1.45 -6.73 -8.95
N ASP A 219 1.62 -5.58 -9.60
CA ASP A 219 1.12 -4.28 -9.20
C ASP A 219 -0.39 -4.26 -8.95
N VAL A 220 -0.79 -3.42 -8.00
CA VAL A 220 -2.19 -3.16 -7.68
C VAL A 220 -2.43 -1.67 -7.78
N ILE A 221 -3.35 -1.26 -8.65
CA ILE A 221 -3.68 0.15 -8.88
C ILE A 221 -5.18 0.40 -8.66
N SER A 222 -5.53 1.63 -8.29
CA SER A 222 -6.92 2.01 -7.97
C SER A 222 -7.73 2.55 -9.15
N TRP A 223 -7.10 2.86 -10.27
CA TRP A 223 -7.73 3.55 -11.42
C TRP A 223 -7.93 2.66 -12.66
N GLN A 224 -8.01 1.34 -12.46
CA GLN A 224 -8.34 0.35 -13.49
C GLN A 224 -9.80 -0.11 -13.43
#